data_AF-A0A957RKJ5-F1
#
_entry.id   AF-A0A957RKJ5-F1
#
_cell.length_a   1.000
_cell.length_b   1.000
_cell.length_c   1.000
_cell.angle_alpha   90.00
_cell.angle_beta   90.00
_cell.angle_gamma   90.00
#
_symmetry.space_group_name_H-M   'P 1'
#
loop_
_entity.id
_entity.type
_entity.pdbx_description
1 polymer ?
#
loop_
_entity_poly.entity_id
_entity_poly.type
_entity_poly.pdbx_seq_one_letter_code
_entity_poly.pdbx_strand_id
1 'polypeptide(L)'
;TVAMAIVNWEVPYAWTLLGAMLVAVLAGDWLLWRAQALLPSTRGLRIFAFVAPALLFGVYFLALLQTEGSRWSIHLIGGAIFLPGVAALLLSYVAWPPDLPARDS
;
A
#
# COMPACT_ATOMS: atom_id res chain seq x y z
N THR A 1 -16.04 26.76 -19.35
CA THR A 1 -14.85 26.44 -20.16
C THR A 1 -13.61 26.14 -19.33
N VAL A 2 -13.37 26.74 -18.15
CA VAL A 2 -12.31 26.26 -17.21
C VAL A 2 -12.82 25.13 -16.30
N ALA A 3 -14.07 25.18 -15.84
CA ALA A 3 -14.67 24.10 -15.04
C ALA A 3 -14.84 22.78 -15.81
N MET A 4 -15.08 22.84 -17.13
CA MET A 4 -15.07 21.65 -18.00
C MET A 4 -13.66 21.12 -18.31
N ALA A 5 -12.61 21.92 -18.09
CA ALA A 5 -11.23 21.45 -18.23
C ALA A 5 -10.75 20.71 -16.96
N ILE A 6 -11.31 21.03 -15.79
CA ILE A 6 -11.08 20.30 -14.53
C ILE A 6 -11.84 18.96 -14.52
N VAL A 7 -12.94 18.88 -15.27
CA VAL A 7 -13.81 17.70 -15.42
C VAL A 7 -13.80 17.23 -16.88
N ASN A 8 -12.63 17.16 -17.53
CA ASN A 8 -12.53 16.42 -18.78
C ASN A 8 -12.27 14.95 -18.43
N TRP A 9 -13.37 14.25 -18.18
CA TRP A 9 -13.47 12.91 -17.59
C TRP A 9 -13.15 11.80 -18.61
N GLU A 10 -12.07 11.97 -19.35
CA GLU A 10 -11.42 10.91 -20.12
C GLU A 10 -9.93 11.00 -19.82
N VAL A 11 -9.57 10.65 -18.59
CA VAL A 11 -8.16 10.52 -18.22
C VAL A 11 -7.57 9.40 -19.08
N PRO A 12 -6.72 9.69 -20.09
CA PRO A 12 -6.28 8.69 -21.06
C PRO A 12 -5.49 7.56 -20.39
N TYR A 13 -4.96 7.83 -19.20
CA TYR A 13 -4.23 6.90 -18.35
C TYR A 13 -5.09 6.21 -17.29
N ALA A 14 -6.41 6.43 -17.24
CA ALA A 14 -7.30 5.76 -16.27
C ALA A 14 -7.20 4.23 -16.39
N TRP A 15 -7.14 3.71 -17.63
CA TRP A 15 -6.93 2.29 -17.89
C TRP A 15 -5.56 1.81 -17.39
N THR A 16 -4.52 2.63 -17.53
CA THR A 16 -3.18 2.33 -17.01
C THR A 16 -3.17 2.29 -15.49
N LEU A 17 -3.79 3.27 -14.83
CA LEU A 17 -3.93 3.29 -13.37
C LEU A 17 -4.74 2.09 -12.88
N LEU A 18 -5.88 1.79 -13.52
CA LEU A 18 -6.70 0.64 -13.19
C LEU A 18 -5.90 -0.65 -13.32
N GLY A 19 -5.21 -0.86 -14.45
CA GLY A 19 -4.38 -2.03 -14.69
C GLY A 19 -3.28 -2.17 -13.64
N ALA A 20 -2.58 -1.07 -13.32
CA ALA A 20 -1.54 -1.05 -12.29
C ALA A 20 -2.12 -1.40 -10.90
N MET A 21 -3.27 -0.84 -10.54
CA MET A 21 -3.94 -1.14 -9.27
C MET A 21 -4.42 -2.59 -9.18
N LEU A 22 -4.95 -3.15 -10.26
CA LEU A 22 -5.32 -4.57 -10.30
C LEU A 22 -4.10 -5.46 -10.09
N VAL A 23 -2.97 -5.17 -10.75
CA VAL A 23 -1.71 -5.89 -10.53
C VAL A 23 -1.24 -5.76 -9.09
N ALA A 24 -1.36 -4.57 -8.49
CA ALA A 24 -0.99 -4.34 -7.11
C ALA A 24 -1.83 -5.15 -6.12
N VAL A 25 -3.15 -5.22 -6.33
CA VAL A 25 -4.05 -6.04 -5.50
C VAL A 25 -3.71 -7.52 -5.63
N LEU A 26 -3.53 -8.02 -6.85
CA LEU A 26 -3.14 -9.42 -7.09
C LEU A 26 -1.78 -9.76 -6.45
N ALA A 27 -0.81 -8.84 -6.53
CA ALA A 27 0.47 -8.99 -5.85
C ALA A 27 0.32 -8.99 -4.33
N GLY A 28 -0.60 -8.18 -3.79
CA GLY A 28 -0.98 -8.17 -2.38
C GLY A 28 -1.59 -9.49 -1.92
N ASP A 29 -2.55 -10.03 -2.67
CA ASP A 29 -3.18 -11.33 -2.36
C ASP A 29 -2.15 -12.46 -2.39
N TRP A 30 -1.28 -12.47 -3.41
CA TRP A 30 -0.18 -13.42 -3.51
C TRP A 30 0.78 -13.30 -2.32
N LEU A 31 1.13 -12.07 -1.92
CA LEU A 31 1.99 -11.82 -0.77
C LEU A 31 1.34 -12.31 0.52
N LEU A 32 0.05 -12.06 0.73
CA LEU A 32 -0.70 -12.53 1.90
C LEU A 32 -0.66 -14.05 1.98
N TRP A 33 -1.01 -14.72 0.89
CA TRP A 33 -0.99 -16.18 0.80
C TRP A 33 0.40 -16.74 1.10
N ARG A 34 1.45 -16.12 0.53
CA ARG A 34 2.84 -16.53 0.76
C ARG A 34 3.28 -16.29 2.21
N ALA A 35 2.91 -15.15 2.81
CA ALA A 35 3.24 -14.80 4.18
C ALA A 35 2.58 -15.75 5.18
N GLN A 36 1.32 -16.14 4.95
CA GLN A 36 0.61 -17.13 5.77
C GLN A 36 1.19 -18.54 5.63
N ALA A 37 1.71 -18.90 4.45
CA ALA A 37 2.31 -20.20 4.21
C ALA A 37 3.72 -20.36 4.82
N LEU A 38 4.53 -19.28 4.84
CA LEU A 38 5.95 -19.35 5.19
C LEU A 38 6.30 -18.89 6.61
N LEU A 39 5.44 -18.11 7.26
CA LEU A 39 5.76 -17.46 8.53
C LEU A 39 4.78 -17.87 9.63
N PRO A 40 5.21 -17.79 10.91
CA PRO A 40 4.27 -17.80 12.02
C PRO A 40 3.16 -16.78 11.79
N SER A 41 1.92 -17.17 12.07
CA SER A 41 0.70 -16.45 11.66
C SER A 41 0.76 -14.94 11.95
N THR A 42 1.26 -14.55 13.13
CA THR A 42 1.37 -13.15 13.56
C THR A 42 2.49 -12.38 12.86
N ARG A 43 3.64 -13.00 12.60
CA ARG A 43 4.77 -12.35 11.91
C ARG A 43 4.46 -12.13 10.43
N GLY A 44 3.85 -13.12 9.77
CA GLY A 44 3.40 -12.98 8.38
C GLY A 44 2.41 -11.85 8.20
N LEU A 45 1.43 -11.76 9.12
CA LEU A 45 0.43 -10.69 9.11
C LEU A 45 1.03 -9.30 9.29
N ARG A 46 2.03 -9.14 10.17
CA ARG A 46 2.72 -7.86 10.39
C ARG A 46 3.47 -7.38 9.14
N ILE A 47 4.17 -8.29 8.45
CA ILE A 47 4.86 -7.96 7.21
C ILE A 47 3.84 -7.56 6.15
N PHE A 48 2.76 -8.33 6.00
CA PHE A 48 1.69 -8.01 5.07
C PHE A 48 1.06 -6.64 5.38
N ALA A 49 0.78 -6.34 6.65
CA ALA A 49 0.20 -5.08 7.08
C ALA A 49 1.05 -3.87 6.69
N PHE A 50 2.38 -3.98 6.72
CA PHE A 50 3.26 -2.93 6.22
C PHE A 50 3.31 -2.86 4.69
N VAL A 51 3.53 -4.02 4.06
CA VAL A 51 3.84 -4.09 2.62
C VAL A 51 2.62 -3.79 1.76
N ALA A 52 1.41 -4.23 2.15
CA ALA A 52 0.22 -4.04 1.33
C ALA A 52 -0.10 -2.55 1.06
N PRO A 53 -0.16 -1.65 2.07
CA PRO A 53 -0.32 -0.22 1.81
C PRO A 53 0.85 0.38 1.03
N ALA A 54 2.10 0.01 1.38
CA ALA A 54 3.27 0.53 0.69
C ALA A 54 3.28 0.13 -0.80
N LEU A 55 2.82 -1.07 -1.12
CA LEU A 55 2.71 -1.58 -2.47
C LEU A 55 1.60 -0.87 -3.25
N LEU A 56 0.40 -0.70 -2.67
CA LEU A 56 -0.70 0.02 -3.32
C LEU A 56 -0.32 1.48 -3.62
N PHE A 57 0.19 2.20 -2.62
CA PHE A 57 0.61 3.59 -2.82
C PHE A 57 1.82 3.69 -3.75
N GLY A 58 2.79 2.77 -3.63
CA GLY A 58 3.96 2.73 -4.48
C GLY A 58 3.61 2.54 -5.95
N VAL A 59 2.76 1.56 -6.26
CA VAL A 59 2.30 1.32 -7.63
C VAL A 59 1.47 2.50 -8.15
N TYR A 60 0.63 3.12 -7.30
CA TYR A 60 -0.15 4.29 -7.67
C TYR A 60 0.77 5.46 -8.08
N PHE A 61 1.73 5.81 -7.24
CA PHE A 61 2.67 6.89 -7.54
C PHE A 61 3.59 6.56 -8.70
N LEU A 62 3.98 5.29 -8.88
CA LEU A 62 4.76 4.86 -10.03
C LEU A 62 3.98 5.06 -11.34
N ALA A 63 2.73 4.60 -11.39
CA ALA A 63 1.87 4.76 -12.55
C ALA A 63 1.57 6.25 -12.84
N LEU A 64 1.37 7.05 -11.78
CA LEU A 64 1.18 8.50 -11.89
C LEU A 64 2.42 9.19 -12.47
N LEU A 65 3.61 8.85 -11.97
CA LEU A 65 4.88 9.40 -12.44
C LEU A 65 5.18 9.05 -13.91
N GLN A 66 4.72 7.88 -14.38
CA GLN A 66 4.88 7.44 -15.78
C GLN A 66 3.89 8.09 -16.74
N THR A 67 2.76 8.62 -16.24
CA THR A 67 1.65 9.09 -17.07
C THR A 67 1.57 10.61 -17.11
N GLU A 68 1.37 11.25 -15.96
CA GLU A 68 1.30 12.71 -15.84
C GLU A 68 2.55 13.33 -15.21
N GLY A 69 3.36 12.52 -14.53
CA GLY A 69 4.40 13.01 -13.64
C GLY A 69 3.81 13.47 -12.29
N SER A 70 4.66 14.05 -11.44
CA SER A 70 4.23 14.61 -10.16
C SER A 70 4.95 15.90 -9.86
N ARG A 71 4.21 16.88 -9.33
CA ARG A 71 4.77 18.14 -8.79
C ARG A 71 5.26 17.99 -7.36
N TRP A 72 5.00 16.84 -6.73
CA TRP A 72 5.40 16.58 -5.35
C TRP A 72 6.88 16.25 -5.28
N SER A 73 7.54 16.70 -4.22
CA SER A 73 8.93 16.33 -3.97
C SER A 73 9.06 14.83 -3.72
N ILE A 74 10.23 14.27 -4.01
CA ILE A 74 10.52 12.85 -3.77
C ILE A 74 10.31 12.45 -2.30
N HIS A 75 10.58 13.38 -1.38
CA HIS A 75 10.36 13.21 0.06
C HIS A 75 8.87 13.05 0.39
N LEU A 76 8.01 13.83 -0.26
CA LEU A 76 6.56 13.77 -0.04
C LEU A 76 5.97 12.48 -0.64
N ILE A 77 6.41 12.08 -1.83
CA ILE A 77 6.00 10.81 -2.45
C ILE A 77 6.47 9.63 -1.59
N GLY A 78 7.73 9.63 -1.15
CA GLY A 78 8.27 8.60 -0.26
C GLY A 78 7.50 8.52 1.05
N GLY A 79 7.18 9.66 1.67
CA GLY A 79 6.36 9.72 2.87
C GLY A 79 4.94 9.19 2.66
N ALA A 80 4.31 9.53 1.54
CA ALA A 80 2.97 9.06 1.18
C ALA A 80 2.91 7.54 0.92
N ILE A 81 4.03 6.91 0.61
CA ILE A 81 4.15 5.44 0.47
C ILE A 81 4.47 4.80 1.84
N PHE A 82 5.43 5.37 2.56
CA PHE A 82 5.98 4.78 3.78
C PHE A 82 5.04 4.91 4.98
N LEU A 83 4.43 6.07 5.20
CA LEU A 83 3.61 6.34 6.38
C LEU A 83 2.37 5.45 6.47
N PRO A 84 1.61 5.19 5.39
CA PRO A 84 0.51 4.22 5.44
C PRO A 84 0.97 2.81 5.82
N GLY A 85 2.14 2.38 5.34
CA GLY A 85 2.73 1.09 5.72
C GLY A 85 3.07 1.04 7.21
N VAL A 86 3.71 2.08 7.74
CA VAL A 86 4.00 2.18 9.19
C VAL A 86 2.71 2.22 10.02
N ALA A 87 1.73 3.00 9.60
CA ALA A 87 0.45 3.09 10.29
C ALA A 87 -0.26 1.74 10.36
N ALA A 88 -0.34 1.02 9.25
CA ALA A 88 -0.95 -0.31 9.20
C ALA A 88 -0.14 -1.35 9.99
N LEU A 89 1.19 -1.26 9.98
CA LEU A 89 2.04 -2.07 10.85
C LEU A 89 1.71 -1.83 12.33
N LEU A 90 1.62 -0.57 12.77
CA LEU A 90 1.27 -0.25 14.16
C LEU A 90 -0.15 -0.72 14.51
N LEU A 91 -1.10 -0.57 13.60
CA LEU A 91 -2.46 -1.10 13.76
C LEU A 91 -2.47 -2.62 13.90
N SER A 92 -1.55 -3.34 13.24
CA SER A 92 -1.45 -4.80 13.40
C SER A 92 -1.04 -5.22 14.82
N TYR A 93 -0.25 -4.39 15.53
CA TYR A 93 0.09 -4.64 16.93
C TYR A 93 -1.09 -4.36 17.87
N VAL A 94 -1.93 -3.39 17.53
CA VAL A 94 -3.15 -3.10 18.28
C VAL A 94 -4.19 -4.22 18.09
N ALA A 95 -4.33 -4.72 16.86
CA ALA A 95 -5.28 -5.77 16.53
C ALA A 95 -4.84 -7.16 17.03
N TRP A 96 -3.54 -7.48 16.94
CA TRP A 96 -2.94 -8.72 17.42
C TRP A 96 -1.74 -8.43 18.33
N PRO A 97 -2.00 -8.22 19.64
CA PRO A 97 -0.95 -7.96 20.61
C PRO A 97 0.01 -9.15 20.71
N PRO A 98 1.30 -8.92 21.00
CA PRO A 98 2.26 -9.99 21.26
C PRO A 98 1.94 -10.71 22.58
N ASP A 99 2.24 -12.01 22.64
CA ASP A 99 2.11 -12.78 23.87
C ASP A 99 3.02 -12.19 24.96
N LEU A 100 2.45 -11.95 26.14
CA LEU A 100 3.22 -11.56 27.31
C LEU A 100 3.97 -12.79 27.84
N PRO A 101 5.22 -12.63 28.33
CA PRO A 101 5.89 -13.71 29.04
C PRO A 101 4.99 -14.22 30.18
N ALA A 102 4.91 -15.54 30.36
CA ALA A 102 4.19 -16.12 31.49
C ALA A 102 4.72 -15.50 32.77
N ARG A 103 3.81 -14.95 33.59
CA ARG A 103 4.18 -14.37 34.88
C ARG A 103 4.43 -15.54 35.82
N ASP A 104 5.70 -15.89 36.01
CA ASP A 104 6.11 -16.87 37.02
C ASP A 104 5.62 -16.39 38.39
N SER A 105 4.67 -17.13 38.98
CA SER A 105 4.08 -16.88 40.29
C SER A 105 4.48 -17.97 41.27
#